data_AF-A0A380L7W7-F1
#
_entry.id   AF-A0A380L7W7-F1
#
_cell.length_a   1.000
_cell.length_b   1.000
_cell.length_c   1.000
_cell.angle_alpha   90.00
_cell.angle_beta   90.00
_cell.angle_gamma   90.00
#
_symmetry.space_group_name_H-M   'P 1'
#
loop_
_entity.id
_entity.type
_entity.pdbx_description
1 polymer ?
#
loop_
_entity_poly.entity_id
_entity_poly.type
_entity_poly.pdbx_seq_one_letter_code
_entity_poly.pdbx_strand_id
1 'polypeptide(L)'
;MAKVGMPMMKSSLSPNKSAKSKTCPVSKAWREMNDNREGVDKDIDRSKTSENIWVKGYSEMDVERICRSIIDDIDKKRAPGVRKLREDTVCLIFGVIKPPESFMDKLTKEEQEQFLKDALNEIEKLLPCRIVNGKKISSVIAAVIHNDEGNPHLHFCFVPWHFDVEKNRWTLNAKKEFNLKFFNKVNKNMPQN
;
A
#
# COMPACT_ATOMS: atom_id res chain seq x y z
N MET A 1 -5.42 -16.28 19.81
CA MET A 1 -5.65 -15.32 18.69
C MET A 1 -4.52 -15.42 17.70
N ALA A 2 -4.83 -15.72 16.45
CA ALA A 2 -3.90 -15.69 15.34
C ALA A 2 -3.58 -14.23 14.98
N LYS A 3 -2.31 -13.82 15.00
CA LYS A 3 -1.91 -12.46 14.60
C LYS A 3 -1.75 -12.44 13.08
N VAL A 4 -2.48 -11.56 12.40
CA VAL A 4 -2.30 -11.30 10.97
C VAL A 4 -0.97 -10.59 10.76
N GLY A 5 -0.10 -11.18 9.94
CA GLY A 5 1.16 -10.58 9.54
C GLY A 5 0.92 -9.41 8.59
N MET A 6 1.56 -8.27 8.84
CA MET A 6 1.42 -7.07 7.99
C MET A 6 2.75 -6.39 7.69
N PRO A 7 3.64 -7.04 6.91
CA PRO A 7 4.84 -6.37 6.45
C PRO A 7 4.45 -5.21 5.54
N MET A 8 5.12 -4.07 5.75
CA MET A 8 4.88 -2.87 4.97
C MET A 8 6.20 -2.17 4.69
N MET A 9 6.34 -1.64 3.47
CA MET A 9 7.57 -1.12 2.91
C MET A 9 7.37 0.29 2.34
N LYS A 10 8.29 1.19 2.66
CA LYS A 10 8.33 2.56 2.12
C LYS A 10 8.95 2.55 0.73
N SER A 11 8.30 3.21 -0.22
CA SER A 11 8.73 3.27 -1.60
C SER A 11 8.84 4.69 -2.16
N SER A 12 9.82 4.91 -3.03
CA SER A 12 10.14 6.18 -3.67
C SER A 12 10.48 5.97 -5.14
N LEU A 13 10.26 7.01 -5.96
CA LEU A 13 10.70 7.03 -7.36
C LEU A 13 12.23 7.17 -7.47
N SER A 14 12.87 7.86 -6.52
CA SER A 14 14.34 8.01 -6.45
C SER A 14 14.86 7.53 -5.09
N PRO A 15 14.88 6.21 -4.80
CA PRO A 15 15.32 5.69 -3.51
C PRO A 15 16.76 6.05 -3.20
N ASN A 16 16.97 6.65 -2.03
CA ASN A 16 18.32 6.94 -1.56
C ASN A 16 18.98 5.68 -0.96
N LYS A 17 19.91 5.08 -1.70
CA LYS A 17 20.62 3.85 -1.30
C LYS A 17 21.57 4.05 -0.11
N SER A 18 22.00 5.29 0.16
CA SER A 18 22.88 5.62 1.29
C SER A 18 22.13 6.03 2.56
N ALA A 19 20.81 6.18 2.49
CA ALA A 19 20.00 6.53 3.65
C ALA A 19 19.95 5.39 4.69
N LYS A 20 19.95 5.76 5.97
CA LYS A 20 19.84 4.82 7.11
C LYS A 20 18.57 3.95 7.05
N SER A 21 17.49 4.48 6.50
CA SER A 21 16.26 3.74 6.19
C SER A 21 16.11 3.67 4.68
N LYS A 22 16.48 2.54 4.10
CA LYS A 22 16.39 2.31 2.65
C LYS A 22 14.92 2.22 2.25
N THR A 23 14.56 2.95 1.19
CA THR A 23 13.27 2.83 0.52
C THR A 23 13.42 1.91 -0.70
N CYS A 24 12.33 1.28 -1.12
CA CYS A 24 12.30 0.44 -2.32
C CYS A 24 11.89 1.25 -3.55
N PRO A 25 12.44 0.99 -4.75
CA PRO A 25 11.91 1.57 -5.99
C PRO A 25 10.43 1.22 -6.18
N VAL A 26 9.60 2.20 -6.55
CA VAL A 26 8.16 1.99 -6.83
C VAL A 26 7.98 0.91 -7.89
N SER A 27 8.74 0.97 -8.98
CA SER A 27 8.66 -0.01 -10.06
C SER A 27 8.91 -1.44 -9.57
N LYS A 28 9.86 -1.63 -8.63
CA LYS A 28 10.20 -2.96 -8.13
C LYS A 28 9.06 -3.52 -7.28
N ALA A 29 8.60 -2.73 -6.30
CA ALA A 29 7.49 -3.14 -5.44
C ALA A 29 6.20 -3.38 -6.24
N TRP A 30 5.95 -2.58 -7.29
CA TRP A 30 4.80 -2.78 -8.18
C TRP A 30 4.90 -4.09 -8.98
N ARG A 31 6.07 -4.46 -9.48
CA ARG A 31 6.25 -5.69 -10.27
C ARG A 31 6.24 -6.98 -9.44
N GLU A 32 6.47 -6.88 -8.14
CA GLU A 32 6.20 -7.98 -7.20
C GLU A 32 4.69 -8.15 -6.99
N MET A 33 3.94 -7.05 -6.92
CA MET A 33 2.50 -7.02 -6.70
C MET A 33 1.66 -7.35 -7.95
N ASN A 34 2.07 -6.88 -9.13
CA ASN A 34 1.27 -6.99 -10.36
C ASN A 34 1.46 -8.34 -11.07
N ASP A 35 0.79 -8.54 -12.21
CA ASP A 35 0.77 -9.83 -12.89
C ASP A 35 2.10 -10.20 -13.58
N ASN A 36 3.12 -9.31 -13.56
CA ASN A 36 4.48 -9.69 -13.97
C ASN A 36 5.10 -10.69 -13.00
N ARG A 37 4.67 -10.68 -11.73
CA ARG A 37 5.11 -11.60 -10.67
C ARG A 37 6.62 -11.82 -10.64
N GLU A 38 7.35 -10.71 -10.50
CA GLU A 38 8.81 -10.69 -10.38
C GLU A 38 9.34 -11.17 -9.01
N GLY A 39 8.46 -11.70 -8.15
CA GLY A 39 8.87 -12.35 -6.91
C GLY A 39 9.82 -13.54 -7.17
N VAL A 40 10.76 -13.72 -6.24
CA VAL A 40 11.75 -14.82 -6.29
C VAL A 40 11.34 -16.02 -5.43
N ASP A 41 10.20 -15.92 -4.75
CA ASP A 41 9.70 -16.98 -3.88
C ASP A 41 9.34 -18.21 -4.72
N LYS A 42 9.76 -19.38 -4.23
CA LYS A 42 9.69 -20.64 -4.99
C LYS A 42 8.27 -21.19 -5.10
N ASP A 43 7.36 -20.73 -4.26
CA ASP A 43 5.96 -21.13 -4.22
C ASP A 43 5.07 -20.29 -5.15
N ILE A 44 5.61 -19.28 -5.84
CA ILE A 44 4.89 -18.54 -6.87
C ILE A 44 4.68 -19.46 -8.09
N ASP A 45 3.44 -19.87 -8.29
CA ASP A 45 2.97 -20.59 -9.46
C ASP A 45 2.43 -19.61 -10.51
N ARG A 46 3.32 -19.13 -11.39
CA ARG A 46 2.97 -18.17 -12.45
C ARG A 46 1.87 -18.65 -13.40
N SER A 47 1.60 -19.95 -13.47
CA SER A 47 0.48 -20.47 -14.28
C SER A 47 -0.89 -20.11 -13.69
N LYS A 48 -0.94 -19.79 -12.39
CA LYS A 48 -2.15 -19.40 -11.65
C LYS A 48 -2.29 -17.90 -11.45
N THR A 49 -1.38 -17.08 -11.98
CA THR A 49 -1.45 -15.62 -11.80
C THR A 49 -2.76 -15.02 -12.34
N SER A 50 -3.38 -15.64 -13.34
CA SER A 50 -4.72 -15.26 -13.81
C SER A 50 -5.85 -15.50 -12.80
N GLU A 51 -5.61 -16.27 -11.73
CA GLU A 51 -6.53 -16.48 -10.61
C GLU A 51 -6.42 -15.40 -9.53
N ASN A 52 -5.47 -14.47 -9.66
CA ASN A 52 -5.35 -13.33 -8.75
C ASN A 52 -6.52 -12.37 -8.93
N ILE A 53 -6.95 -11.75 -7.83
CA ILE A 53 -8.17 -10.93 -7.81
C ILE A 53 -7.82 -9.50 -7.46
N TRP A 54 -7.91 -8.61 -8.44
CA TRP A 54 -7.78 -7.18 -8.24
C TRP A 54 -9.01 -6.63 -7.51
N VAL A 55 -8.85 -6.32 -6.23
CA VAL A 55 -9.88 -5.67 -5.40
C VAL A 55 -9.98 -4.18 -5.76
N LYS A 56 -8.85 -3.57 -6.16
CA LYS A 56 -8.77 -2.17 -6.58
C LYS A 56 -7.65 -1.97 -7.58
N GLY A 57 -7.90 -1.17 -8.60
CA GLY A 57 -6.93 -0.97 -9.68
C GLY A 57 -6.86 -2.17 -10.61
N TYR A 58 -5.76 -2.30 -11.34
CA TYR A 58 -5.47 -3.38 -12.28
C TYR A 58 -3.97 -3.44 -12.56
N SER A 59 -3.50 -4.54 -13.15
CA SER A 59 -2.07 -4.86 -13.29
C SER A 59 -1.27 -3.88 -14.15
N GLU A 60 -1.89 -3.36 -15.22
CA GLU A 60 -1.27 -2.51 -16.23
C GLU A 60 -1.18 -1.03 -15.83
N MET A 61 -1.57 -0.69 -14.60
CA MET A 61 -1.47 0.69 -14.10
C MET A 61 -0.03 1.21 -14.13
N ASP A 62 0.15 2.42 -14.66
CA ASP A 62 1.41 3.17 -14.57
C ASP A 62 1.52 3.86 -13.19
N VAL A 63 1.84 3.06 -12.17
CA VAL A 63 1.92 3.51 -10.79
C VAL A 63 3.01 4.56 -10.57
N GLU A 64 4.09 4.52 -11.37
CA GLU A 64 5.14 5.54 -11.29
C GLU A 64 4.64 6.89 -11.81
N ARG A 65 3.89 6.92 -12.92
CA ARG A 65 3.26 8.15 -13.42
C ARG A 65 2.21 8.69 -12.44
N ILE A 66 1.46 7.83 -11.76
CA ILE A 66 0.55 8.24 -10.69
C ILE A 66 1.34 8.95 -9.59
N CYS A 67 2.46 8.36 -9.14
CA CYS A 67 3.33 8.98 -8.13
C CYS A 67 3.88 10.34 -8.59
N ARG A 68 4.40 10.42 -9.82
CA ARG A 68 4.90 11.69 -10.41
C ARG A 68 3.81 12.75 -10.42
N SER A 69 2.60 12.40 -10.87
CA SER A 69 1.47 13.33 -10.94
C SER A 69 1.04 13.83 -9.55
N ILE A 70 1.10 12.97 -8.54
CA ILE A 70 0.83 13.34 -7.14
C ILE A 70 1.87 14.32 -6.61
N ILE A 71 3.16 14.04 -6.83
CA ILE A 71 4.26 14.91 -6.39
C ILE A 71 4.14 16.28 -7.08
N ASP A 72 3.90 16.28 -8.40
CA ASP A 72 3.72 17.50 -9.18
C ASP A 72 2.50 18.32 -8.72
N ASP A 73 1.36 17.67 -8.42
CA ASP A 73 0.18 18.35 -7.86
C ASP A 73 0.49 19.06 -6.54
N ILE A 74 1.22 18.38 -5.64
CA ILE A 74 1.63 18.94 -4.35
C ILE A 74 2.56 20.13 -4.56
N ASP A 75 3.58 19.97 -5.41
CA ASP A 75 4.59 21.01 -5.62
C ASP A 75 4.03 22.23 -6.36
N LYS A 76 3.10 22.05 -7.32
CA LYS A 76 2.38 23.15 -7.99
C LYS A 76 1.53 23.98 -7.03
N LYS A 77 1.00 23.36 -5.97
CA LYS A 77 0.17 24.03 -4.95
C LYS A 77 0.99 24.74 -3.88
N ARG A 78 2.33 24.64 -3.91
CA ARG A 78 3.20 25.36 -2.97
C ARG A 78 3.36 26.82 -3.39
N ALA A 79 3.42 27.70 -2.39
CA ALA A 79 3.75 29.11 -2.63
C ALA A 79 5.15 29.26 -3.27
N PRO A 80 5.38 30.29 -4.09
CA PRO A 80 6.70 30.60 -4.63
C PRO A 80 7.78 30.67 -3.54
N GLY A 81 8.98 30.16 -3.83
CA GLY A 81 10.10 30.14 -2.89
C GLY A 81 10.05 29.03 -1.84
N VAL A 82 8.93 28.29 -1.71
CA VAL A 82 8.89 27.08 -0.88
C VAL A 82 9.60 25.95 -1.61
N ARG A 83 10.56 25.31 -0.93
CA ARG A 83 11.24 24.10 -1.43
C ARG A 83 10.23 23.04 -1.86
N LYS A 84 10.52 22.37 -2.98
CA LYS A 84 9.79 21.20 -3.48
C LYS A 84 9.89 20.00 -2.53
N LEU A 85 9.11 18.95 -2.78
CA LEU A 85 9.36 17.66 -2.14
C LEU A 85 10.80 17.21 -2.45
N ARG A 86 11.39 16.48 -1.50
CA ARG A 86 12.70 15.88 -1.74
C ARG A 86 12.56 14.83 -2.83
N GLU A 87 13.60 14.68 -3.64
CA GLU A 87 13.62 13.69 -4.72
C GLU A 87 13.38 12.27 -4.19
N ASP A 88 13.94 11.95 -3.03
CA ASP A 88 13.78 10.67 -2.33
C ASP A 88 12.49 10.54 -1.52
N THR A 89 11.51 11.42 -1.72
CA THR A 89 10.28 11.41 -0.95
C THR A 89 9.58 10.06 -1.08
N VAL A 90 9.07 9.55 0.04
CA VAL A 90 8.26 8.33 0.05
C VAL A 90 6.90 8.68 -0.56
N CYS A 91 6.62 8.15 -1.74
CA CYS A 91 5.38 8.41 -2.47
C CYS A 91 4.35 7.30 -2.33
N LEU A 92 4.79 6.08 -1.99
CA LEU A 92 3.91 4.96 -1.68
C LEU A 92 4.40 4.16 -0.49
N ILE A 93 3.45 3.54 0.18
CA ILE A 93 3.67 2.40 1.08
C ILE A 93 3.06 1.18 0.40
N PHE A 94 3.84 0.12 0.27
CA PHE A 94 3.36 -1.20 -0.13
C PHE A 94 3.17 -2.04 1.12
N GLY A 95 2.04 -2.71 1.25
CA GLY A 95 1.72 -3.57 2.38
C GLY A 95 1.19 -4.90 1.93
N VAL A 96 1.41 -5.91 2.77
CA VAL A 96 0.84 -7.25 2.59
C VAL A 96 -0.01 -7.56 3.80
N ILE A 97 -1.22 -8.07 3.60
CA ILE A 97 -2.05 -8.69 4.64
C ILE A 97 -1.85 -10.20 4.49
N LYS A 98 -1.10 -10.80 5.41
CA LYS A 98 -0.74 -12.23 5.39
C LYS A 98 -1.24 -12.90 6.67
N PRO A 99 -2.49 -13.41 6.67
CA PRO A 99 -3.03 -14.15 7.80
C PRO A 99 -2.28 -15.49 7.96
N PRO A 100 -2.25 -16.09 9.15
CA PRO A 100 -1.65 -17.40 9.33
C PRO A 100 -2.36 -18.46 8.48
N GLU A 101 -1.59 -19.33 7.82
CA GLU A 101 -2.08 -20.43 6.99
C GLU A 101 -3.06 -21.32 7.77
N SER A 102 -2.70 -21.70 9.01
CA SER A 102 -3.55 -22.50 9.91
C SER A 102 -4.92 -21.87 10.25
N PHE A 103 -5.10 -20.59 9.99
CA PHE A 103 -6.40 -19.93 10.05
C PHE A 103 -7.10 -19.98 8.69
N MET A 104 -6.41 -19.62 7.60
CA MET A 104 -6.96 -19.60 6.25
C MET A 104 -7.44 -21.00 5.80
N ASP A 105 -6.73 -22.06 6.18
CA ASP A 105 -7.08 -23.46 5.85
C ASP A 105 -8.45 -23.92 6.40
N LYS A 106 -9.00 -23.19 7.36
CA LYS A 106 -10.31 -23.50 7.97
C LYS A 106 -11.47 -22.85 7.22
N LEU A 107 -11.18 -21.96 6.28
CA LEU A 107 -12.14 -21.16 5.55
C LEU A 107 -12.31 -21.70 4.11
N THR A 108 -13.49 -21.52 3.53
CA THR A 108 -13.66 -21.73 2.07
C THR A 108 -12.91 -20.64 1.29
N LYS A 109 -12.72 -20.83 -0.02
CA LYS A 109 -12.08 -19.83 -0.88
C LYS A 109 -12.79 -18.48 -0.81
N GLU A 110 -14.12 -18.49 -0.82
CA GLU A 110 -14.95 -17.28 -0.74
C GLU A 110 -14.78 -16.58 0.62
N GLU A 111 -14.72 -17.35 1.72
CA GLU A 111 -14.49 -16.82 3.07
C GLU A 111 -13.08 -16.25 3.23
N GLN A 112 -12.05 -16.88 2.64
CA GLN A 112 -10.68 -16.38 2.60
C GLN A 112 -10.60 -15.03 1.87
N GLU A 113 -11.21 -14.94 0.69
CA GLU A 113 -11.27 -13.69 -0.07
C GLU A 113 -12.02 -12.60 0.68
N GLN A 114 -13.15 -12.93 1.30
CA GLN A 114 -13.97 -12.00 2.06
C GLN A 114 -13.19 -11.48 3.27
N PHE A 115 -12.49 -12.35 4.00
CA PHE A 115 -11.62 -11.96 5.11
C PHE A 115 -10.56 -10.94 4.67
N LEU A 116 -9.89 -11.19 3.54
CA LEU A 116 -8.86 -10.27 3.02
C LEU A 116 -9.45 -8.92 2.59
N LYS A 117 -10.62 -8.92 1.96
CA LYS A 117 -11.35 -7.69 1.59
C LYS A 117 -11.76 -6.90 2.84
N ASP A 118 -12.23 -7.56 3.89
CA ASP A 118 -12.61 -6.91 5.15
C ASP A 118 -11.38 -6.36 5.89
N ALA A 119 -10.27 -7.09 5.92
CA ALA A 119 -9.01 -6.61 6.45
C ALA A 119 -8.50 -5.35 5.72
N LEU A 120 -8.62 -5.31 4.39
CA LEU A 120 -8.30 -4.13 3.60
C LEU A 120 -9.23 -2.96 3.95
N ASN A 121 -10.54 -3.21 4.11
CA ASN A 121 -11.51 -2.18 4.51
C ASN A 121 -11.15 -1.56 5.86
N GLU A 122 -10.73 -2.36 6.84
CA GLU A 122 -10.26 -1.85 8.14
C GLU A 122 -9.01 -0.99 8.01
N ILE A 123 -8.07 -1.35 7.14
CA ILE A 123 -6.91 -0.50 6.84
C ILE A 123 -7.35 0.82 6.19
N GLU A 124 -8.24 0.79 5.18
CA GLU A 124 -8.70 1.99 4.50
C GLU A 124 -9.39 2.99 5.45
N LYS A 125 -10.15 2.50 6.45
CA LYS A 125 -10.77 3.34 7.48
C LYS A 125 -9.75 4.10 8.34
N LEU A 126 -8.56 3.52 8.52
CA LEU A 126 -7.48 4.11 9.33
C LEU A 126 -6.59 5.07 8.54
N LEU A 127 -6.59 4.98 7.21
CA LEU A 127 -5.78 5.81 6.35
C LEU A 127 -6.40 7.21 6.17
N PRO A 128 -5.59 8.28 6.13
CA PRO A 128 -6.08 9.60 5.77
C PRO A 128 -6.71 9.56 4.38
N CYS A 129 -7.68 10.41 4.11
CA CYS A 129 -8.28 10.52 2.78
C CYS A 129 -8.24 11.98 2.35
N ARG A 130 -7.97 12.24 1.07
CA ARG A 130 -8.11 13.59 0.52
C ARG A 130 -9.56 13.85 0.18
N ILE A 131 -10.02 15.07 0.42
CA ILE A 131 -11.28 15.56 -0.14
C ILE A 131 -10.92 16.39 -1.36
N VAL A 132 -11.41 15.99 -2.54
CA VAL A 132 -11.25 16.70 -3.80
C VAL A 132 -12.63 16.97 -4.36
N ASN A 133 -13.01 18.24 -4.50
CA ASN A 133 -14.33 18.66 -4.98
C ASN A 133 -15.49 17.99 -4.21
N GLY A 134 -15.38 17.95 -2.88
CA GLY A 134 -16.37 17.31 -2.00
C GLY A 134 -16.38 15.77 -2.02
N LYS A 135 -15.54 15.13 -2.86
CA LYS A 135 -15.44 13.67 -2.93
C LYS A 135 -14.26 13.16 -2.12
N LYS A 136 -14.51 12.13 -1.30
CA LYS A 136 -13.47 11.41 -0.57
C LYS A 136 -12.68 10.54 -1.56
N ILE A 137 -11.38 10.78 -1.64
CA ILE A 137 -10.43 10.00 -2.44
C ILE A 137 -9.64 9.12 -1.47
N SER A 138 -9.76 7.80 -1.63
CA SER A 138 -9.01 6.83 -0.83
C SER A 138 -7.51 6.98 -1.05
N SER A 139 -6.73 6.74 0.01
CA SER A 139 -5.27 6.66 -0.07
C SER A 139 -4.79 5.42 -0.81
N VAL A 140 -5.53 4.31 -0.72
CA VAL A 140 -5.16 3.06 -1.40
C VAL A 140 -5.41 3.25 -2.89
N ILE A 141 -4.38 3.03 -3.70
CA ILE A 141 -4.47 3.19 -5.16
C ILE A 141 -4.72 1.85 -5.85
N ALA A 142 -4.23 0.76 -5.26
CA ALA A 142 -4.36 -0.58 -5.82
C ALA A 142 -4.32 -1.64 -4.70
N ALA A 143 -5.02 -2.75 -4.92
CA ALA A 143 -5.03 -3.91 -4.04
C ALA A 143 -5.36 -5.18 -4.84
N VAL A 144 -4.64 -6.26 -4.57
CA VAL A 144 -4.77 -7.55 -5.25
C VAL A 144 -4.62 -8.68 -4.26
N ILE A 145 -5.48 -9.69 -4.38
CA ILE A 145 -5.36 -10.97 -3.68
C ILE A 145 -4.54 -11.89 -4.56
N HIS A 146 -3.42 -12.38 -4.02
CA HIS A 146 -2.58 -13.39 -4.66
C HIS A 146 -3.05 -14.78 -4.24
N ASN A 147 -3.49 -15.57 -5.22
CA ASN A 147 -3.96 -16.96 -5.07
C ASN A 147 -2.99 -17.99 -5.67
N ASP A 148 -1.89 -17.51 -6.23
CA ASP A 148 -0.85 -18.27 -6.92
C ASP A 148 0.40 -18.52 -6.07
N GLU A 149 0.27 -18.38 -4.75
CA GLU A 149 1.27 -18.74 -3.74
C GLU A 149 0.65 -19.71 -2.72
N GLY A 150 1.45 -20.30 -1.84
CA GLY A 150 0.98 -21.36 -0.93
C GLY A 150 -0.17 -20.96 0.00
N ASN A 151 -0.28 -19.69 0.38
CA ASN A 151 -1.35 -19.16 1.23
C ASN A 151 -1.90 -17.85 0.65
N PRO A 152 -3.22 -17.74 0.40
CA PRO A 152 -3.83 -16.52 -0.09
C PRO A 152 -3.55 -15.31 0.80
N HIS A 153 -3.11 -14.22 0.18
CA HIS A 153 -2.76 -13.00 0.89
C HIS A 153 -3.01 -11.78 -0.01
N LEU A 154 -3.13 -10.60 0.60
CA LEU A 154 -3.48 -9.39 -0.11
C LEU A 154 -2.32 -8.41 -0.14
N HIS A 155 -1.86 -8.04 -1.32
CA HIS A 155 -0.98 -6.90 -1.53
C HIS A 155 -1.81 -5.65 -1.75
N PHE A 156 -1.38 -4.53 -1.20
CA PHE A 156 -1.98 -3.23 -1.45
C PHE A 156 -0.93 -2.13 -1.40
N CYS A 157 -1.20 -1.02 -2.08
CA CYS A 157 -0.36 0.16 -1.96
C CYS A 157 -1.18 1.43 -1.78
N PHE A 158 -0.64 2.35 -0.99
CA PHE A 158 -1.31 3.60 -0.65
C PHE A 158 -0.37 4.78 -0.56
N VAL A 159 -0.93 5.97 -0.80
CA VAL A 159 -0.23 7.24 -0.72
C VAL A 159 -0.21 7.72 0.73
N PRO A 160 0.96 8.04 1.32
CA PRO A 160 1.06 8.50 2.71
C PRO A 160 0.71 9.99 2.83
N TRP A 161 -0.53 10.33 2.53
CA TRP A 161 -1.06 11.70 2.59
C TRP A 161 -0.99 12.26 4.01
N HIS A 162 -0.44 13.46 4.15
CA HIS A 162 -0.38 14.18 5.41
C HIS A 162 -0.88 15.61 5.22
N PHE A 163 -1.77 16.05 6.11
CA PHE A 163 -2.14 17.46 6.17
C PHE A 163 -1.26 18.17 7.20
N ASP A 164 -0.37 19.03 6.72
CA ASP A 164 0.47 19.88 7.55
C ASP A 164 -0.38 21.05 8.04
N VAL A 165 -0.84 20.95 9.29
CA VAL A 165 -1.75 21.92 9.92
C VAL A 165 -1.11 23.29 10.05
N GLU A 166 0.18 23.35 10.40
CA GLU A 166 0.91 24.62 10.57
C GLU A 166 1.04 25.37 9.24
N LYS A 167 1.28 24.63 8.14
CA LYS A 167 1.39 25.21 6.79
C LYS A 167 0.08 25.19 6.01
N ASN A 168 -1.01 24.76 6.65
CA ASN A 168 -2.36 24.62 6.09
C ASN A 168 -2.38 23.96 4.69
N ARG A 169 -1.69 22.83 4.51
CA ARG A 169 -1.54 22.21 3.18
C ARG A 169 -1.34 20.70 3.21
N TRP A 170 -1.73 20.03 2.12
CA TRP A 170 -1.41 18.62 1.89
C TRP A 170 0.05 18.42 1.46
N THR A 171 0.65 17.34 1.94
CA THR A 171 2.00 16.87 1.59
C THR A 171 2.08 15.35 1.70
N LEU A 172 3.23 14.77 1.40
CA LEU A 172 3.56 13.38 1.69
C LEU A 172 4.43 13.31 2.94
N ASN A 173 4.04 12.49 3.92
CA ASN A 173 4.87 12.28 5.12
C ASN A 173 4.67 10.88 5.72
N ALA A 174 5.35 9.89 5.12
CA ALA A 174 5.33 8.53 5.63
C ALA A 174 5.81 8.40 7.08
N LYS A 175 6.71 9.26 7.58
CA LYS A 175 7.16 9.16 8.99
C LYS A 175 6.04 9.54 9.97
N LYS A 176 5.19 10.50 9.60
CA LYS A 176 4.07 10.96 10.43
C LYS A 176 2.87 10.03 10.34
N GLU A 177 2.53 9.54 9.15
CA GLU A 177 1.36 8.68 8.97
C GLU A 177 1.65 7.21 9.30
N PHE A 178 2.83 6.73 8.90
CA PHE A 178 3.20 5.33 9.03
C PHE A 178 4.22 5.16 10.17
N ASN A 179 3.67 5.08 11.39
CA ASN A 179 4.40 5.00 12.65
C ASN A 179 3.76 3.95 13.60
N LEU A 180 4.33 3.78 14.81
CA LEU A 180 3.85 2.78 15.78
C LEU A 180 2.36 2.94 16.16
N LYS A 181 1.83 4.17 16.22
CA LYS A 181 0.41 4.40 16.49
C LYS A 181 -0.48 3.86 15.38
N PHE A 182 -0.07 4.01 14.13
CA PHE A 182 -0.78 3.41 12.99
C PHE A 182 -0.81 1.88 13.15
N PHE A 183 0.34 1.24 13.33
CA PHE A 183 0.41 -0.22 13.50
C PHE A 183 -0.39 -0.72 14.71
N ASN A 184 -0.38 0.00 15.83
CA ASN A 184 -1.19 -0.36 17.00
C ASN A 184 -2.69 -0.30 16.68
N LYS A 185 -3.13 0.70 15.91
CA LYS A 185 -4.54 0.78 15.47
C LYS A 185 -4.87 -0.35 14.50
N VAL A 186 -4.02 -0.62 13.53
CA VAL A 186 -4.27 -1.71 12.56
C VAL A 186 -4.36 -3.05 13.31
N ASN A 187 -3.39 -3.37 14.15
CA ASN A 187 -3.41 -4.61 14.95
C ASN A 187 -4.65 -4.73 15.86
N LYS A 188 -5.20 -3.62 16.34
CA LYS A 188 -6.41 -3.62 17.18
C LYS A 188 -7.69 -3.86 16.36
N ASN A 189 -7.78 -3.30 15.16
CA ASN A 189 -9.00 -3.31 14.34
C ASN A 189 -9.01 -4.43 13.30
N MET A 190 -7.88 -5.12 13.08
CA MET A 190 -7.86 -6.27 12.19
C MET A 190 -8.91 -7.30 12.60
N PRO A 191 -9.62 -7.92 11.64
CA PRO A 191 -10.59 -8.96 11.95
C PRO A 191 -9.96 -10.01 12.86
N GLN A 192 -10.56 -10.19 14.04
CA GLN A 192 -10.12 -11.16 15.02
C GLN A 192 -11.04 -12.38 14.96
N ASN A 193 -10.46 -13.56 15.20
CA ASN A 193 -11.21 -14.74 15.59
C ASN A 193 -11.06 -14.95 17.09
#